data_AF-A0AAE6SW55-F1
#
_entry.id   AF-A0AAE6SW55-F1
#
_cell.length_a   1.000
_cell.length_b   1.000
_cell.length_c   1.000
_cell.angle_alpha   90.00
_cell.angle_beta   90.00
_cell.angle_gamma   90.00
#
_symmetry.space_group_name_H-M   'P 1'
#
loop_
_entity.id
_entity.type
_entity.pdbx_description
1 polymer ?
#
loop_
_entity_poly.entity_id
_entity_poly.type
_entity_poly.pdbx_seq_one_letter_code
_entity_poly.pdbx_strand_id
1 'polypeptide(L)'
;MKRMLFKLCIALLACGLSTNVFASVKTLVCNDCSELSMSQTALKEAVEFTLPYIIVVDIKNKVAQKYRVEQNNHTKPILHPIDMSTIEQREVNLLYSYTDELVSTIKKAEQKNQLQPARTLPTSIAKMPIAYTDKHLVYAGHIDGNGSIYDFLQASYLRNDLHDVYFKEHIPALKAANPMALKAIKIPSMNDLGVFLTIDFNSTEEFNQPQNSFLNVSLDIVSSSFFIQGGRDGFNNSIPMTIKSATGVFYFADMGEKDKFEAYIRTLANSDCAFSVSENQVDDKYIYQYICH
;
A
#
# COMPACT_ATOMS: atom_id res chain seq x y z
N MET A 1 33.97 -51.45 -22.74
CA MET A 1 32.83 -50.72 -23.36
C MET A 1 31.52 -50.71 -22.56
N LYS A 2 31.22 -51.70 -21.69
CA LYS A 2 29.95 -51.73 -20.93
C LYS A 2 29.79 -50.71 -19.77
N ARG A 3 30.88 -50.12 -19.24
CA ARG A 3 30.83 -49.15 -18.13
C ARG A 3 30.53 -47.70 -18.56
N MET A 4 30.65 -47.37 -19.85
CA MET A 4 30.42 -46.01 -20.36
C MET A 4 28.95 -45.76 -20.71
N LEU A 5 28.23 -46.81 -21.14
CA LEU A 5 26.79 -46.74 -21.44
C LEU A 5 25.91 -46.55 -20.18
N PHE A 6 26.35 -47.05 -19.02
CA PHE A 6 25.57 -46.92 -17.78
C PHE A 6 25.63 -45.50 -17.18
N LYS A 7 26.75 -44.78 -17.37
CA LYS A 7 26.88 -43.37 -16.95
C LYS A 7 26.10 -42.41 -17.85
N LEU A 8 25.90 -42.76 -19.13
CA LEU A 8 25.10 -41.96 -20.05
C LEU A 8 23.59 -42.05 -19.73
N CYS A 9 23.12 -43.21 -19.25
CA CYS A 9 21.72 -43.38 -18.86
C CYS A 9 21.35 -42.63 -17.56
N ILE A 10 22.29 -42.51 -16.61
CA ILE A 10 22.06 -41.77 -15.35
C ILE A 10 22.08 -40.25 -15.58
N ALA A 11 22.89 -39.75 -16.51
CA ALA A 11 22.89 -38.34 -16.90
C ALA A 11 21.60 -37.93 -17.65
N LEU A 12 20.99 -38.84 -18.41
CA LEU A 12 19.72 -38.59 -19.10
C LEU A 12 18.48 -38.70 -18.18
N LEU A 13 18.56 -39.45 -17.07
CA LEU A 13 17.53 -39.47 -16.04
C LEU A 13 17.54 -38.22 -15.14
N ALA A 14 18.65 -37.47 -15.11
CA ALA A 14 18.74 -36.19 -14.40
C ALA A 14 18.25 -34.98 -15.23
N CYS A 15 18.13 -35.11 -16.56
CA CYS A 15 17.62 -34.06 -17.45
C CYS A 15 16.09 -34.15 -17.71
N GLY A 16 15.40 -35.10 -17.06
CA GLY A 16 13.97 -35.35 -17.26
C GLY A 16 13.04 -34.78 -16.18
N LEU A 17 13.56 -34.13 -15.15
CA LEU A 17 12.73 -33.26 -14.31
C LEU A 17 12.50 -31.98 -15.10
N SER A 18 11.53 -32.06 -16.02
CA SER A 18 10.81 -30.88 -16.49
C SER A 18 10.51 -30.06 -15.25
N THR A 19 11.22 -28.94 -15.09
CA THR A 19 10.72 -27.85 -14.27
C THR A 19 9.41 -27.47 -14.92
N ASN A 20 8.31 -28.09 -14.45
CA ASN A 20 7.01 -27.45 -14.53
C ASN A 20 7.26 -26.12 -13.85
N VAL A 21 7.51 -25.10 -14.67
CA VAL A 21 7.38 -23.72 -14.27
C VAL A 21 5.90 -23.65 -13.94
N PHE A 22 5.55 -23.97 -12.70
CA PHE A 22 4.22 -23.73 -12.18
C PHE A 22 4.02 -22.26 -12.41
N ALA A 23 3.14 -21.91 -13.35
CA ALA A 23 2.76 -20.53 -13.54
C ALA A 23 2.25 -20.04 -12.18
N SER A 24 2.91 -19.02 -11.62
CA SER A 24 2.62 -18.52 -10.28
C SER A 24 1.13 -18.19 -10.18
N VAL A 25 0.44 -18.72 -9.17
CA VAL A 25 -0.98 -18.48 -9.00
C VAL A 25 -1.20 -17.05 -8.53
N LYS A 26 -2.08 -16.31 -9.23
CA LYS A 26 -2.46 -14.95 -8.84
C LYS A 26 -2.99 -14.96 -7.41
N THR A 27 -2.40 -14.14 -6.54
CA THR A 27 -2.85 -13.98 -5.16
C THR A 27 -3.48 -12.61 -4.98
N LEU A 28 -4.63 -12.57 -4.31
CA LEU A 28 -5.41 -11.38 -3.99
C LEU A 28 -5.55 -11.26 -2.48
N VAL A 29 -5.63 -10.05 -1.95
CA VAL A 29 -5.83 -9.81 -0.52
C VAL A 29 -7.27 -9.43 -0.26
N CYS A 30 -7.84 -9.99 0.80
CA CYS A 30 -9.18 -9.72 1.29
C CYS A 30 -9.14 -9.86 2.82
N ASN A 31 -8.73 -8.80 3.52
CA ASN A 31 -8.65 -8.84 4.99
C ASN A 31 -10.04 -8.68 5.61
N ASP A 32 -10.28 -9.37 6.74
CA ASP A 32 -11.57 -9.46 7.44
C ASP A 32 -12.74 -9.93 6.54
N CYS A 33 -12.42 -10.77 5.56
CA CYS A 33 -13.40 -11.27 4.61
C CYS A 33 -14.02 -12.57 5.09
N SER A 34 -15.35 -12.68 4.94
CA SER A 34 -16.02 -13.98 4.98
C SER A 34 -15.59 -14.84 3.78
N GLU A 35 -15.77 -16.17 3.86
CA GLU A 35 -15.54 -17.06 2.72
C GLU A 35 -16.31 -16.62 1.46
N LEU A 36 -17.54 -16.13 1.64
CA LEU A 36 -18.34 -15.57 0.54
C LEU A 36 -17.66 -14.34 -0.08
N SER A 37 -17.13 -13.44 0.75
CA SER A 37 -16.41 -12.26 0.29
C SER A 37 -15.10 -12.63 -0.44
N MET A 38 -14.37 -13.64 0.06
CA MET A 38 -13.18 -14.16 -0.63
C MET A 38 -13.55 -14.72 -2.02
N SER A 39 -14.65 -15.46 -2.12
CA SER A 39 -15.13 -15.97 -3.41
C SER A 39 -15.55 -14.84 -4.36
N GLN A 40 -16.20 -13.78 -3.86
CA GLN A 40 -16.57 -12.63 -4.67
C GLN A 40 -15.34 -11.87 -5.19
N THR A 41 -14.31 -11.70 -4.37
CA THR A 41 -13.02 -11.10 -4.77
C THR A 41 -12.36 -11.92 -5.88
N ALA A 42 -12.29 -13.25 -5.73
CA ALA A 42 -11.78 -14.12 -6.79
C ALA A 42 -12.63 -14.05 -8.07
N LEU A 43 -13.96 -13.95 -7.95
CA LEU A 43 -14.86 -13.92 -9.10
C LEU A 43 -14.69 -12.64 -9.91
N LYS A 44 -14.54 -11.50 -9.22
CA LYS A 44 -14.29 -10.22 -9.87
C LYS A 44 -13.02 -10.27 -10.72
N GLU A 45 -11.93 -10.78 -10.17
CA GLU A 45 -10.66 -10.94 -10.89
C GLU A 45 -10.80 -11.95 -12.05
N ALA A 46 -11.52 -13.06 -11.84
CA ALA A 46 -11.73 -14.09 -12.87
C ALA A 46 -12.58 -13.62 -14.05
N VAL A 47 -13.42 -12.59 -13.89
CA VAL A 47 -14.16 -11.96 -14.98
C VAL A 47 -13.24 -11.09 -15.83
N GLU A 48 -12.32 -10.38 -15.20
CA GLU A 48 -11.40 -9.46 -15.87
C GLU A 48 -10.24 -10.20 -16.55
N PHE A 49 -9.82 -11.34 -16.00
CA PHE A 49 -8.64 -12.08 -16.46
C PHE A 49 -8.93 -13.58 -16.64
N THR A 50 -8.47 -14.16 -17.74
CA THR A 50 -8.57 -15.60 -18.03
C THR A 50 -7.54 -16.40 -17.21
N LEU A 51 -7.72 -16.43 -15.89
CA LEU A 51 -6.83 -17.12 -14.95
C LEU A 51 -7.40 -18.49 -14.59
N PRO A 52 -6.61 -19.59 -14.62
CA PRO A 52 -7.10 -20.93 -14.27
C PRO A 52 -7.22 -21.14 -12.76
N TYR A 53 -6.43 -20.41 -11.98
CA TYR A 53 -6.39 -20.50 -10.51
C TYR A 53 -6.18 -19.12 -9.90
N ILE A 54 -6.82 -18.89 -8.75
CA ILE A 54 -6.67 -17.68 -7.95
C ILE A 54 -6.58 -18.10 -6.48
N ILE A 55 -5.65 -17.51 -5.73
CA ILE A 55 -5.59 -17.61 -4.27
C ILE A 55 -6.09 -16.28 -3.70
N VAL A 56 -6.98 -16.34 -2.72
CA VAL A 56 -7.37 -15.17 -1.93
C VAL A 56 -6.84 -15.38 -0.53
N VAL A 57 -6.15 -14.37 0.02
CA VAL A 57 -5.58 -14.40 1.37
C VAL A 57 -6.23 -13.31 2.23
N ASP A 58 -6.61 -13.71 3.43
CA ASP A 58 -6.85 -12.82 4.56
C ASP A 58 -5.59 -12.83 5.42
N ILE A 59 -4.78 -11.77 5.28
CA ILE A 59 -3.51 -11.62 5.96
C ILE A 59 -3.74 -11.39 7.46
N LYS A 60 -4.80 -10.66 7.81
CA LYS A 60 -5.12 -10.33 9.20
C LYS A 60 -5.50 -11.58 10.00
N ASN A 61 -6.35 -12.44 9.42
CA ASN A 61 -6.82 -13.66 10.07
C ASN A 61 -5.96 -14.90 9.73
N LYS A 62 -4.95 -14.74 8.87
CA LYS A 62 -4.05 -15.81 8.41
C LYS A 62 -4.80 -16.99 7.77
N VAL A 63 -5.81 -16.66 6.96
CA VAL A 63 -6.64 -17.62 6.21
C VAL A 63 -6.39 -17.43 4.71
N ALA A 64 -6.35 -18.53 3.97
CA ALA A 64 -6.23 -18.49 2.51
C ALA A 64 -7.12 -19.55 1.87
N GLN A 65 -7.71 -19.20 0.73
CA GLN A 65 -8.51 -20.11 -0.07
C GLN A 65 -8.05 -20.06 -1.52
N LYS A 66 -7.83 -21.23 -2.12
CA LYS A 66 -7.57 -21.37 -3.55
C LYS A 66 -8.86 -21.69 -4.29
N TYR A 67 -9.05 -21.05 -5.43
CA TYR A 67 -10.15 -21.30 -6.34
C TYR A 67 -9.62 -21.77 -7.67
N ARG A 68 -10.19 -22.86 -8.19
CA ARG A 68 -10.11 -23.20 -9.61
C ARG A 68 -11.18 -22.42 -10.34
N VAL A 69 -10.79 -21.75 -11.42
CA VAL A 69 -11.70 -20.97 -12.26
C VAL A 69 -12.07 -21.82 -13.47
N GLU A 70 -13.36 -22.07 -13.64
CA GLU A 70 -13.90 -22.65 -14.86
C GLU A 70 -14.55 -21.55 -15.70
N GLN A 71 -13.88 -21.21 -16.80
CA GLN A 71 -14.41 -20.30 -17.80
C GLN A 71 -15.29 -21.08 -18.78
N ASN A 72 -16.46 -20.54 -19.08
CA ASN A 72 -17.31 -21.05 -20.15
C ASN A 72 -17.69 -19.88 -21.05
N ASN A 73 -17.63 -20.07 -22.37
CA ASN A 73 -17.74 -18.99 -23.36
C ASN A 73 -19.10 -18.25 -23.34
N HIS A 74 -20.08 -18.74 -22.57
CA HIS A 74 -21.45 -18.26 -22.57
C HIS A 74 -22.01 -17.92 -21.17
N THR A 75 -21.20 -18.06 -20.11
CA THR A 75 -21.65 -17.78 -18.72
C THR A 75 -20.58 -17.04 -17.93
N LYS A 76 -20.97 -16.46 -16.79
CA LYS A 76 -20.01 -15.95 -15.81
C LYS A 76 -19.06 -17.09 -15.36
N PRO A 77 -17.79 -16.79 -15.01
CA PRO A 77 -16.87 -17.78 -14.49
C PRO A 77 -17.45 -18.49 -13.27
N ILE A 78 -17.19 -19.79 -13.15
CA ILE A 78 -17.57 -20.59 -11.99
C ILE A 78 -16.30 -20.83 -11.16
N LEU A 79 -16.41 -20.64 -9.85
CA LEU A 79 -15.32 -20.87 -8.90
C LEU A 79 -15.55 -22.15 -8.12
N HIS A 80 -14.54 -23.00 -8.06
CA HIS A 80 -14.53 -24.18 -7.21
C HIS A 80 -13.44 -24.04 -6.16
N PRO A 81 -13.78 -24.02 -4.86
CA PRO A 81 -12.77 -24.03 -3.80
C PRO A 81 -12.01 -25.36 -3.87
N ILE A 82 -10.70 -25.27 -3.84
CA ILE A 82 -9.80 -26.44 -3.85
C ILE A 82 -8.67 -26.23 -2.85
N ASP A 83 -8.02 -27.32 -2.47
CA ASP A 83 -6.87 -27.27 -1.59
C ASP A 83 -5.65 -26.65 -2.31
N MET A 84 -4.87 -25.91 -1.55
CA MET A 84 -3.54 -25.48 -1.96
C MET A 84 -2.59 -26.69 -1.96
N SER A 85 -1.67 -26.72 -2.92
CA SER A 85 -0.53 -27.62 -2.87
C SER A 85 0.37 -27.30 -1.68
N THR A 86 1.19 -28.25 -1.25
CA THR A 86 2.15 -28.06 -0.15
C THR A 86 3.08 -26.87 -0.38
N ILE A 87 3.47 -26.61 -1.64
CA ILE A 87 4.35 -25.49 -2.00
C ILE A 87 3.58 -24.17 -1.86
N GLU A 88 2.37 -24.07 -2.43
CA GLU A 88 1.52 -22.87 -2.30
C GLU A 88 1.23 -22.55 -0.83
N GLN A 89 0.88 -23.56 -0.02
CA GLN A 89 0.62 -23.36 1.41
C GLN A 89 1.86 -22.84 2.14
N ARG A 90 3.04 -23.38 1.85
CA ARG A 90 4.30 -22.90 2.42
C ARG A 90 4.56 -21.44 2.04
N GLU A 91 4.35 -21.09 0.78
CA GLU A 91 4.57 -19.73 0.28
C GLU A 91 3.57 -18.71 0.84
N VAL A 92 2.30 -19.09 1.01
CA VAL A 92 1.30 -18.29 1.73
C VAL A 92 1.71 -18.08 3.19
N ASN A 93 2.22 -19.11 3.86
CA ASN A 93 2.72 -18.96 5.24
C ASN A 93 3.93 -18.01 5.31
N LEU A 94 4.82 -18.01 4.31
CA LEU A 94 5.91 -17.03 4.22
C LEU A 94 5.38 -15.60 4.03
N LEU A 95 4.32 -15.41 3.25
CA LEU A 95 3.65 -14.13 3.10
C LEU A 95 3.10 -13.60 4.43
N TYR A 96 2.50 -14.46 5.26
CA TYR A 96 2.05 -14.08 6.60
C TYR A 96 3.22 -13.69 7.51
N SER A 97 4.29 -14.48 7.54
CA SER A 97 5.47 -14.16 8.34
C SER A 97 6.12 -12.85 7.90
N TYR A 98 6.16 -12.57 6.60
CA TYR A 98 6.65 -11.30 6.07
C TYR A 98 5.79 -10.12 6.56
N THR A 99 4.47 -10.28 6.54
CA THR A 99 3.55 -9.25 7.02
C THR A 99 3.69 -9.04 8.53
N ASP A 100 3.88 -10.10 9.32
CA ASP A 100 4.15 -9.99 10.76
C ASP A 100 5.42 -9.16 11.02
N GLU A 101 6.50 -9.38 10.26
CA GLU A 101 7.74 -8.62 10.39
C GLU A 101 7.57 -7.16 9.95
N LEU A 102 6.75 -6.89 8.93
CA LEU A 102 6.37 -5.55 8.51
C LEU A 102 5.65 -4.79 9.63
N VAL A 103 4.62 -5.40 10.23
CA VAL A 103 3.88 -4.81 11.35
C VAL A 103 4.80 -4.61 12.57
N SER A 104 5.65 -5.59 12.87
CA SER A 104 6.66 -5.50 13.94
C SER A 104 7.62 -4.32 13.73
N THR A 105 8.08 -4.13 12.49
CA THR A 105 8.96 -3.01 12.13
C THR A 105 8.28 -1.65 12.30
N ILE A 106 7.03 -1.52 11.87
CA ILE A 106 6.24 -0.30 12.05
C ILE A 106 6.05 0.01 13.54
N LYS A 107 5.75 -1.00 14.36
CA LYS A 107 5.62 -0.82 15.82
C LYS A 107 6.91 -0.37 16.49
N LYS A 108 8.07 -0.85 16.04
CA LYS A 108 9.38 -0.38 16.54
C LYS A 108 9.62 1.08 16.17
N ALA A 109 9.23 1.50 14.96
CA ALA A 109 9.30 2.89 14.53
C ALA A 109 8.37 3.80 15.36
N GLU A 110 7.14 3.36 15.66
CA GLU A 110 6.21 4.06 16.54
C GLU A 110 6.76 4.20 17.97
N GLN A 111 7.43 3.17 18.51
CA GLN A 111 8.10 3.26 19.81
C GLN A 111 9.26 4.28 19.78
N LYS A 112 10.04 4.32 18.69
CA LYS A 112 11.10 5.32 18.50
C LYS A 112 10.52 6.74 18.46
N ASN A 113 9.34 6.91 17.86
CA ASN A 113 8.61 8.19 17.83
C ASN A 113 8.32 8.70 19.26
N GLN A 114 7.80 7.83 20.13
CA GLN A 114 7.46 8.16 21.53
C GLN A 114 8.68 8.54 22.40
N LEU A 115 9.89 8.15 22.00
CA LEU A 115 11.13 8.44 22.71
C LEU A 115 11.78 9.77 22.29
N GLN A 116 11.33 10.39 21.19
CA GLN A 116 11.77 11.73 20.84
C GLN A 116 11.17 12.74 21.83
N PRO A 117 11.89 13.81 22.22
CA PRO A 117 11.37 14.81 23.14
C PRO A 117 10.03 15.30 22.59
N ALA A 118 8.96 15.02 23.32
CA ALA A 118 7.61 15.36 22.92
C ALA A 118 7.58 16.85 22.58
N ARG A 119 7.48 17.17 21.28
CA ARG A 119 6.79 18.39 20.93
C ARG A 119 5.41 18.18 21.50
N THR A 120 5.06 18.97 22.52
CA THR A 120 3.76 18.93 23.19
C THR A 120 2.68 19.02 22.14
N LEU A 121 2.18 17.87 21.69
CA LEU A 121 1.02 17.74 20.85
C LEU A 121 -0.16 18.27 21.68
N PRO A 122 -0.87 19.31 21.21
CA PRO A 122 -2.08 19.76 21.87
C PRO A 122 -3.02 18.56 22.05
N THR A 123 -3.50 18.39 23.28
CA THR A 123 -4.18 17.18 23.78
C THR A 123 -5.59 16.97 23.21
N SER A 124 -5.90 17.53 22.05
CA SER A 124 -7.14 17.28 21.32
C SER A 124 -6.87 16.89 19.88
N ILE A 125 -6.07 15.84 19.68
CA ILE A 125 -6.35 14.97 18.54
C ILE A 125 -7.67 14.29 18.90
N ALA A 126 -8.79 14.91 18.53
CA ALA A 126 -9.94 14.09 18.20
C ALA A 126 -9.38 13.12 17.17
N LYS A 127 -9.14 11.86 17.57
CA LYS A 127 -8.87 10.77 16.64
C LYS A 127 -10.02 10.84 15.67
N MET A 128 -9.86 11.57 14.56
CA MET A 128 -10.89 11.63 13.55
C MET A 128 -11.03 10.17 13.17
N PRO A 129 -12.24 9.59 13.30
CA PRO A 129 -12.44 8.21 12.91
C PRO A 129 -11.89 8.13 11.49
N ILE A 130 -10.91 7.26 11.30
CA ILE A 130 -10.34 7.00 9.98
C ILE A 130 -11.55 6.65 9.12
N ALA A 131 -12.04 7.60 8.34
CA ALA A 131 -13.15 7.39 7.42
C ALA A 131 -12.57 6.69 6.19
N TYR A 132 -11.92 5.56 6.40
CA TYR A 132 -11.60 4.60 5.34
C TYR A 132 -12.54 3.44 5.51
N THR A 133 -13.48 3.35 4.57
CA THR A 133 -14.44 2.27 4.42
C THR A 133 -13.84 1.01 3.80
N ASP A 134 -12.52 0.99 3.54
CA ASP A 134 -11.90 -0.21 3.00
C ASP A 134 -11.55 -1.18 4.14
N LYS A 135 -12.48 -2.10 4.40
CA LYS A 135 -12.39 -3.14 5.44
C LYS A 135 -11.18 -4.06 5.27
N HIS A 136 -10.41 -3.89 4.19
CA HIS A 136 -9.31 -4.75 3.81
C HIS A 136 -7.93 -4.23 4.22
N LEU A 137 -7.83 -3.13 4.98
CA LEU A 137 -6.56 -2.58 5.45
C LEU A 137 -6.26 -2.92 6.93
N VAL A 138 -5.00 -3.24 7.21
CA VAL A 138 -4.42 -3.51 8.53
C VAL A 138 -3.62 -2.29 8.99
N TYR A 139 -4.18 -1.53 9.94
CA TYR A 139 -3.46 -0.43 10.58
C TYR A 139 -2.33 -0.96 11.48
N ALA A 140 -1.11 -0.48 11.26
CA ALA A 140 0.08 -0.96 11.95
C ALA A 140 0.68 0.01 12.97
N GLY A 141 0.39 1.31 12.88
CA GLY A 141 0.90 2.34 13.81
C GLY A 141 1.01 3.73 13.18
N HIS A 142 1.70 4.64 13.87
CA HIS A 142 1.98 5.99 13.38
C HIS A 142 3.41 6.47 13.68
N ILE A 143 3.88 7.45 12.91
CA ILE A 143 5.17 8.13 13.07
C ILE A 143 5.01 9.64 12.85
N ASP A 144 5.90 10.46 13.41
CA ASP A 144 5.86 11.90 13.22
C ASP A 144 6.68 12.34 12.00
N GLY A 145 6.07 13.16 11.15
CA GLY A 145 6.69 13.94 10.10
C GLY A 145 6.82 15.41 10.48
N ASN A 146 7.78 16.11 9.85
CA ASN A 146 8.00 17.55 10.04
C ASN A 146 7.75 18.31 8.74
N GLY A 147 7.21 19.52 8.87
CA GLY A 147 7.00 20.44 7.75
C GLY A 147 5.67 20.23 7.03
N SER A 148 5.53 20.83 5.84
CA SER A 148 4.30 20.73 5.05
C SER A 148 4.17 19.34 4.41
N ILE A 149 2.95 18.81 4.47
CA ILE A 149 2.55 17.60 3.75
C ILE A 149 2.80 17.72 2.24
N TYR A 150 2.63 18.91 1.66
CA TYR A 150 2.84 19.14 0.22
C TYR A 150 4.30 19.17 -0.17
N ASP A 151 5.18 19.69 0.69
CA ASP A 151 6.63 19.62 0.49
C ASP A 151 7.07 18.14 0.51
N PHE A 152 6.58 17.37 1.49
CA PHE A 152 6.83 15.93 1.58
C PHE A 152 6.33 15.15 0.35
N LEU A 153 5.16 15.47 -0.18
CA LEU A 153 4.59 14.81 -1.36
C LEU A 153 5.38 15.10 -2.65
N GLN A 154 6.01 16.26 -2.76
CA GLN A 154 6.77 16.66 -3.95
C GLN A 154 8.23 16.21 -3.90
N ALA A 155 8.87 16.32 -2.73
CA ALA A 155 10.29 16.08 -2.58
C ALA A 155 10.60 14.63 -2.17
N SER A 156 11.20 13.85 -3.08
CA SER A 156 11.63 12.48 -2.77
C SER A 156 12.67 12.43 -1.64
N TYR A 157 13.57 13.42 -1.55
CA TYR A 157 14.58 13.45 -0.49
C TYR A 157 13.94 13.55 0.91
N LEU A 158 12.90 14.37 1.10
CA LEU A 158 12.18 14.46 2.38
C LEU A 158 11.53 13.13 2.77
N ARG A 159 10.96 12.42 1.79
CA ARG A 159 10.36 11.09 2.01
C ARG A 159 11.42 10.06 2.40
N ASN A 160 12.53 10.05 1.67
CA ASN A 160 13.60 9.09 1.89
C ASN A 160 14.31 9.36 3.23
N ASP A 161 14.52 10.63 3.60
CA ASP A 161 15.10 11.01 4.88
C ASP A 161 14.21 10.56 6.05
N LEU A 162 12.90 10.82 5.96
CA LEU A 162 11.95 10.37 6.99
C LEU A 162 11.93 8.84 7.08
N HIS A 163 11.92 8.16 5.94
CA HIS A 163 12.00 6.70 5.88
C HIS A 163 13.29 6.20 6.57
N ASP A 164 14.44 6.80 6.27
CA ASP A 164 15.72 6.41 6.86
C ASP A 164 15.74 6.63 8.38
N VAL A 165 15.19 7.74 8.86
CA VAL A 165 15.10 8.04 10.30
C VAL A 165 14.39 6.92 11.07
N TYR A 166 13.28 6.41 10.55
CA TYR A 166 12.46 5.42 11.26
C TYR A 166 12.80 3.97 10.93
N PHE A 167 13.17 3.67 9.69
CA PHE A 167 13.19 2.30 9.19
C PHE A 167 14.56 1.77 8.81
N LYS A 168 15.59 2.61 8.60
CA LYS A 168 16.91 2.19 8.10
C LYS A 168 17.52 1.00 8.83
N GLU A 169 17.43 0.99 10.15
CA GLU A 169 17.97 -0.08 11.01
C GLU A 169 17.18 -1.39 10.90
N HIS A 170 15.91 -1.32 10.47
CA HIS A 170 15.00 -2.46 10.34
C HIS A 170 14.89 -2.98 8.90
N ILE A 171 15.32 -2.20 7.90
CA ILE A 171 15.32 -2.61 6.49
C ILE A 171 16.04 -3.95 6.24
N PRO A 172 17.19 -4.27 6.86
CA PRO A 172 17.83 -5.57 6.64
C PRO A 172 16.94 -6.75 7.06
N ALA A 173 16.22 -6.65 8.18
CA ALA A 173 15.32 -7.69 8.65
C ALA A 173 14.12 -7.85 7.70
N LEU A 174 13.52 -6.74 7.26
CA LEU A 174 12.44 -6.76 6.27
C LEU A 174 12.89 -7.31 4.91
N LYS A 175 14.11 -6.98 4.45
CA LYS A 175 14.68 -7.54 3.23
C LYS A 175 14.97 -9.03 3.36
N ALA A 176 15.42 -9.49 4.52
CA ALA A 176 15.63 -10.91 4.79
C ALA A 176 14.32 -11.71 4.85
N ALA A 177 13.25 -11.09 5.37
CA ALA A 177 11.90 -11.65 5.37
C ALA A 177 11.20 -11.54 4.01
N ASN A 178 11.76 -10.78 3.05
CA ASN A 178 11.09 -10.45 1.80
C ASN A 178 10.79 -11.73 0.97
N PRO A 179 9.53 -11.94 0.56
CA PRO A 179 9.12 -13.08 -0.24
C PRO A 179 9.65 -13.09 -1.68
N MET A 180 10.62 -12.27 -2.11
CA MET A 180 11.15 -12.26 -3.50
C MET A 180 11.53 -13.63 -4.10
N ALA A 181 11.59 -14.70 -3.30
CA ALA A 181 11.77 -16.08 -3.74
C ALA A 181 10.48 -16.92 -3.96
N LEU A 182 9.26 -16.39 -3.78
CA LEU A 182 8.02 -17.15 -4.04
C LEU A 182 7.90 -17.46 -5.53
N LYS A 183 7.65 -18.74 -5.85
CA LYS A 183 7.56 -19.23 -7.24
C LYS A 183 6.18 -19.80 -7.54
N ALA A 184 5.47 -20.32 -6.55
CA ALA A 184 4.16 -20.92 -6.69
C ALA A 184 3.02 -19.89 -6.59
N ILE A 185 3.22 -18.78 -5.85
CA ILE A 185 2.23 -17.70 -5.75
C ILE A 185 2.79 -16.37 -6.25
N LYS A 186 1.94 -15.56 -6.87
CA LYS A 186 2.26 -14.17 -7.23
C LYS A 186 2.03 -13.29 -6.02
N ILE A 187 3.08 -12.67 -5.51
CA ILE A 187 3.01 -11.75 -4.37
C ILE A 187 2.13 -10.56 -4.75
N PRO A 188 1.09 -10.23 -3.96
CA PRO A 188 0.37 -8.96 -4.11
C PRO A 188 1.34 -7.78 -4.01
N SER A 189 1.05 -6.63 -4.62
CA SER A 189 1.91 -5.45 -4.41
C SER A 189 1.95 -5.10 -2.91
N MET A 190 3.00 -4.40 -2.46
CA MET A 190 3.09 -3.99 -1.05
C MET A 190 1.88 -3.17 -0.60
N ASN A 191 1.26 -2.44 -1.53
CA ASN A 191 0.01 -1.71 -1.30
C ASN A 191 -1.20 -2.64 -1.14
N ASP A 192 -1.20 -3.78 -1.84
CA ASP A 192 -2.27 -4.78 -1.77
C ASP A 192 -2.23 -5.58 -0.48
N LEU A 193 -1.08 -5.68 0.21
CA LEU A 193 -0.99 -6.36 1.52
C LEU A 193 -1.90 -5.74 2.59
N GLY A 194 -2.35 -4.51 2.33
CA GLY A 194 -3.25 -3.78 3.20
C GLY A 194 -2.59 -3.25 4.47
N VAL A 195 -1.29 -3.45 4.68
CA VAL A 195 -0.59 -2.89 5.85
C VAL A 195 -0.29 -1.42 5.60
N PHE A 196 -0.75 -0.56 6.50
CA PHE A 196 -0.49 0.88 6.44
C PHE A 196 -0.14 1.47 7.80
N LEU A 197 0.55 2.59 7.77
CA LEU A 197 0.81 3.44 8.92
C LEU A 197 0.39 4.88 8.61
N THR A 198 0.22 5.67 9.67
CA THR A 198 -0.08 7.10 9.55
C THR A 198 1.20 7.91 9.80
N ILE A 199 1.50 8.87 8.92
CA ILE A 199 2.50 9.90 9.16
C ILE A 199 1.76 11.15 9.62
N ASP A 200 1.95 11.55 10.86
CA ASP A 200 1.37 12.75 11.43
C ASP A 200 2.33 13.93 11.24
N PHE A 201 1.91 14.96 10.51
CA PHE A 201 2.72 16.12 10.20
C PHE A 201 2.39 17.26 11.16
N ASN A 202 3.41 17.66 11.92
CA ASN A 202 3.35 18.77 12.85
C ASN A 202 3.97 20.01 12.21
N SER A 203 3.23 21.13 12.19
CA SER A 203 3.78 22.42 11.78
C SER A 203 4.83 22.88 12.80
N THR A 204 5.99 23.31 12.30
CA THR A 204 7.06 23.90 13.10
C THR A 204 6.89 25.40 13.33
N GLU A 205 5.94 26.03 12.65
CA GLU A 205 5.78 27.48 12.70
C GLU A 205 4.93 27.89 13.91
N GLU A 206 5.44 28.84 14.69
CA GLU A 206 4.84 29.39 15.92
C GLU A 206 3.47 30.09 15.71
N PHE A 207 2.87 29.99 14.54
CA PHE A 207 1.55 30.55 14.24
C PHE A 207 0.44 29.61 14.69
N ASN A 208 0.10 29.65 15.99
CA ASN A 208 -1.24 29.56 16.60
C ASN A 208 -2.36 28.71 15.96
N GLN A 209 -2.10 27.68 15.16
CA GLN A 209 -3.13 26.78 14.66
C GLN A 209 -2.66 25.32 14.78
N PRO A 210 -3.30 24.53 15.65
CA PRO A 210 -3.09 23.09 15.71
C PRO A 210 -3.87 22.46 14.56
N GLN A 211 -3.33 22.55 13.37
CA GLN A 211 -3.94 21.93 12.20
C GLN A 211 -3.09 20.72 11.81
N ASN A 212 -3.34 19.64 12.54
CA ASN A 212 -2.68 18.35 12.36
C ASN A 212 -3.02 17.83 10.95
N SER A 213 -1.99 17.64 10.13
CA SER A 213 -2.12 16.98 8.83
C SER A 213 -1.62 15.55 8.94
N PHE A 214 -2.13 14.65 8.09
CA PHE A 214 -1.68 13.27 8.10
C PHE A 214 -1.71 12.64 6.72
N LEU A 215 -0.83 11.66 6.51
CA LEU A 215 -0.85 10.76 5.37
C LEU A 215 -0.98 9.32 5.85
N ASN A 216 -1.84 8.55 5.21
CA ASN A 216 -1.80 7.10 5.28
C ASN A 216 -0.86 6.58 4.21
N VAL A 217 0.08 5.73 4.61
CA VAL A 217 1.12 5.22 3.71
C VAL A 217 1.38 3.73 3.95
N SER A 218 1.79 3.04 2.89
CA SER A 218 2.49 1.76 2.98
C SER A 218 3.99 1.96 2.79
N LEU A 219 4.81 1.05 3.32
CA LEU A 219 6.24 1.08 3.08
C LEU A 219 6.57 0.57 1.67
N ASP A 220 7.40 1.31 0.94
CA ASP A 220 8.06 0.80 -0.26
C ASP A 220 9.48 0.36 0.09
N ILE A 221 9.63 -0.95 0.35
CA ILE A 221 10.92 -1.55 0.71
C ILE A 221 11.91 -1.53 -0.46
N VAL A 222 11.43 -1.49 -1.71
CA VAL A 222 12.28 -1.51 -2.90
C VAL A 222 12.90 -0.15 -3.11
N SER A 223 12.10 0.91 -3.10
CA SER A 223 12.59 2.28 -3.26
C SER A 223 13.09 2.93 -1.97
N SER A 224 12.92 2.25 -0.82
CA SER A 224 13.21 2.80 0.52
C SER A 224 12.46 4.12 0.76
N SER A 225 11.16 4.09 0.49
CA SER A 225 10.28 5.25 0.53
C SER A 225 8.87 4.83 0.99
N PHE A 226 7.87 5.66 0.68
CA PHE A 226 6.48 5.43 1.05
C PHE A 226 5.57 5.40 -0.18
N PHE A 227 4.63 4.47 -0.22
CA PHE A 227 3.48 4.52 -1.10
C PHE A 227 2.36 5.30 -0.41
N ILE A 228 2.00 6.44 -0.99
CA ILE A 228 0.95 7.29 -0.43
C ILE A 228 -0.42 6.73 -0.79
N GLN A 229 -1.27 6.50 0.22
CA GLN A 229 -2.63 5.97 0.05
C GLN A 229 -3.71 7.06 0.13
N GLY A 230 -3.36 8.21 0.70
CA GLY A 230 -4.24 9.36 0.89
C GLY A 230 -3.96 10.05 2.22
N GLY A 231 -4.76 11.06 2.56
CA GLY A 231 -4.59 11.80 3.79
C GLY A 231 -5.40 13.10 3.81
N ARG A 232 -5.14 13.92 4.82
CA ARG A 232 -5.71 15.26 4.93
C ARG A 232 -4.63 16.27 5.31
N ASP A 233 -4.69 17.46 4.74
CA ASP A 233 -3.87 18.57 5.18
C ASP A 233 -4.41 19.20 6.46
N GLY A 234 -3.74 20.24 6.95
CA GLY A 234 -4.13 20.94 8.16
C GLY A 234 -5.52 21.59 8.05
N PHE A 235 -5.87 22.03 6.85
CA PHE A 235 -7.15 22.68 6.54
C PHE A 235 -8.29 21.70 6.28
N ASN A 236 -8.07 20.41 6.57
CA ASN A 236 -9.03 19.33 6.37
C ASN A 236 -9.39 19.09 4.89
N ASN A 237 -8.54 19.53 3.96
CA ASN A 237 -8.63 19.15 2.56
C ASN A 237 -8.20 17.69 2.39
N SER A 238 -8.94 16.93 1.60
CA SER A 238 -8.49 15.61 1.17
C SER A 238 -7.31 15.74 0.21
N ILE A 239 -6.23 15.00 0.45
CA ILE A 239 -5.07 14.99 -0.46
C ILE A 239 -5.46 14.27 -1.77
N PRO A 240 -5.45 14.96 -2.92
CA PRO A 240 -5.82 14.35 -4.18
C PRO A 240 -4.72 13.39 -4.66
N MET A 241 -5.06 12.11 -4.87
CA MET A 241 -4.11 11.10 -5.35
C MET A 241 -3.99 11.04 -6.87
N THR A 242 -4.93 11.68 -7.57
CA THR A 242 -5.00 11.77 -9.03
C THR A 242 -5.43 13.17 -9.44
N ILE A 243 -5.15 13.54 -10.70
CA ILE A 243 -5.60 14.82 -11.26
C ILE A 243 -7.13 14.96 -11.22
N LYS A 244 -7.86 13.86 -11.43
CA LYS A 244 -9.33 13.84 -11.37
C LYS A 244 -9.83 14.15 -9.95
N SER A 245 -9.18 13.61 -8.93
CA SER A 245 -9.51 13.90 -7.52
C SER A 245 -9.10 15.30 -7.07
N ALA A 246 -8.27 16.01 -7.85
CA ALA A 246 -7.92 17.41 -7.60
C ALA A 246 -9.01 18.40 -8.06
N THR A 247 -10.05 17.93 -8.77
CA THR A 247 -11.24 18.75 -9.06
C THR A 247 -12.13 18.80 -7.82
N GLY A 248 -12.34 19.99 -7.27
CA GLY A 248 -13.09 20.15 -6.02
C GLY A 248 -12.88 21.50 -5.35
N VAL A 249 -13.34 21.59 -4.10
CA VAL A 249 -13.23 22.79 -3.26
C VAL A 249 -12.19 22.54 -2.17
N PHE A 250 -11.25 23.47 -2.06
CA PHE A 250 -10.12 23.43 -1.12
C PHE A 250 -10.07 24.72 -0.30
N TYR A 251 -9.66 24.60 0.96
CA TYR A 251 -9.62 25.68 1.93
C TYR A 251 -8.18 25.97 2.34
N PHE A 252 -7.77 27.23 2.34
CA PHE A 252 -6.46 27.63 2.87
C PHE A 252 -6.62 28.90 3.72
N ALA A 253 -5.85 29.01 4.80
CA ALA A 253 -5.81 30.24 5.61
C ALA A 253 -4.80 31.27 5.09
N ASP A 254 -3.77 30.82 4.36
CA ASP A 254 -2.73 31.67 3.77
C ASP A 254 -2.33 31.23 2.35
N MET A 255 -1.66 32.13 1.63
CA MET A 255 -1.22 31.89 0.25
C MET A 255 -0.04 30.89 0.15
N GLY A 256 0.74 30.68 1.22
CA GLY A 256 1.93 29.84 1.22
C GLY A 256 1.58 28.35 1.06
N GLU A 257 0.66 27.83 1.88
CA GLU A 257 0.23 26.42 1.75
C GLU A 257 -0.59 26.18 0.48
N LYS A 258 -1.35 27.17 0.01
CA LYS A 258 -2.00 27.12 -1.31
C LYS A 258 -0.98 26.94 -2.43
N ASP A 259 0.09 27.73 -2.45
CA ASP A 259 1.09 27.66 -3.52
C ASP A 259 1.80 26.30 -3.53
N LYS A 260 2.07 25.73 -2.35
CA LYS A 260 2.61 24.37 -2.23
C LYS A 260 1.63 23.31 -2.72
N PHE A 261 0.33 23.45 -2.42
CA PHE A 261 -0.72 22.58 -2.93
C PHE A 261 -0.81 22.63 -4.46
N GLU A 262 -0.76 23.82 -5.06
CA GLU A 262 -0.78 23.97 -6.52
C GLU A 262 0.47 23.39 -7.18
N ALA A 263 1.64 23.55 -6.56
CA ALA A 263 2.86 22.89 -7.01
C ALA A 263 2.73 21.36 -6.95
N TYR A 264 2.15 20.82 -5.86
CA TYR A 264 1.87 19.40 -5.72
C TYR A 264 0.91 18.89 -6.80
N ILE A 265 -0.20 19.57 -7.05
CA ILE A 265 -1.16 19.18 -8.09
C ILE A 265 -0.48 19.10 -9.47
N ARG A 266 0.45 20.02 -9.77
CA ARG A 266 1.20 19.97 -11.04
C ARG A 266 2.04 18.70 -11.18
N THR A 267 2.48 18.09 -10.07
CA THR A 267 3.16 16.79 -10.12
C THR A 267 2.24 15.62 -10.49
N LEU A 268 0.92 15.78 -10.29
CA LEU A 268 -0.09 14.81 -10.71
C LEU A 268 -0.54 15.01 -12.16
N ALA A 269 -0.33 16.20 -12.71
CA ALA A 269 -0.75 16.57 -14.04
C ALA A 269 0.27 16.09 -15.09
N ASN A 270 0.05 14.92 -15.68
CA ASN A 270 0.67 14.59 -16.96
C ASN A 270 0.01 15.44 -18.05
N SER A 271 0.49 16.66 -18.27
CA SER A 271 0.22 17.62 -19.38
C SER A 271 -1.23 17.95 -19.81
N ASP A 272 -2.24 17.20 -19.42
CA ASP A 272 -3.53 17.15 -20.12
C ASP A 272 -4.68 17.77 -19.30
N CYS A 273 -4.37 18.56 -18.28
CA CYS A 273 -5.36 19.18 -17.42
C CYS A 273 -5.01 20.65 -17.16
N ALA A 274 -5.83 21.56 -17.70
CA ALA A 274 -5.76 22.96 -17.33
C ALA A 274 -6.73 23.22 -16.17
N PHE A 275 -6.25 23.78 -15.05
CA PHE A 275 -7.11 24.17 -13.95
C PHE A 275 -7.65 25.58 -14.15
N SER A 276 -8.98 25.72 -14.09
CA SER A 276 -9.58 27.01 -13.73
C SER A 276 -9.76 27.05 -12.21
N VAL A 277 -9.26 28.13 -11.59
CA VAL A 277 -9.39 28.38 -10.15
C VAL A 277 -10.34 29.55 -9.96
N SER A 278 -11.42 29.35 -9.20
CA SER A 278 -12.21 30.47 -8.67
C SER A 278 -11.92 30.63 -7.18
N GLU A 279 -11.72 31.88 -6.77
CA GLU A 279 -11.44 32.27 -5.40
C GLU A 279 -12.67 32.95 -4.82
N ASN A 280 -13.12 32.47 -3.66
CA ASN A 280 -14.13 33.13 -2.85
C ASN A 280 -13.60 33.27 -1.44
N GLN A 281 -13.72 34.47 -0.87
CA GLN A 281 -13.44 34.69 0.55
C GLN A 281 -14.74 34.66 1.34
N VAL A 282 -14.80 33.79 2.36
CA VAL A 282 -15.90 33.74 3.32
C VAL A 282 -15.27 33.86 4.71
N ASP A 283 -15.54 34.98 5.39
CA ASP A 283 -14.88 35.39 6.64
C ASP A 283 -13.34 35.41 6.48
N ASP A 284 -12.60 34.73 7.37
CA ASP A 284 -11.13 34.62 7.36
C ASP A 284 -10.61 33.42 6.53
N LYS A 285 -11.44 32.81 5.67
CA LYS A 285 -11.08 31.63 4.88
C LYS A 285 -11.12 31.89 3.39
N TYR A 286 -10.04 31.49 2.71
CA TYR A 286 -9.99 31.44 1.26
C TYR A 286 -10.49 30.07 0.76
N ILE A 287 -11.49 30.10 -0.10
CA ILE A 287 -12.09 28.93 -0.73
C ILE A 287 -11.69 28.93 -2.20
N TYR A 288 -11.00 27.88 -2.62
CA TYR A 288 -10.53 27.70 -3.99
C TYR A 288 -11.26 26.53 -4.64
N GLN A 289 -11.91 26.78 -5.76
CA GLN A 289 -12.52 25.74 -6.57
C GLN A 289 -11.63 25.44 -7.78
N TYR A 290 -11.13 24.21 -7.85
CA TYR A 290 -10.32 23.72 -8.95
C TYR A 290 -11.18 22.88 -9.90
N ILE A 291 -11.15 23.20 -11.19
CA ILE A 291 -11.81 22.43 -12.24
C ILE A 291 -10.79 22.05 -13.29
N CYS A 292 -10.62 20.75 -13.52
CA CYS A 292 -9.78 20.19 -14.57
C CYS A 292 -10.55 20.17 -15.91
N HIS A 293 -10.00 20.81 -16.95
CA HIS A 293 -10.52 20.79 -18.32
C HIS A 293 -9.67 19.90 -19.22
#